data_AF-A0AB39WH88-F1
#
_entry.id   AF-A0AB39WH88-F1
#
_cell.length_a   1.000
_cell.length_b   1.000
_cell.length_c   1.000
_cell.angle_alpha   90.00
_cell.angle_beta   90.00
_cell.angle_gamma   90.00
#
_symmetry.space_group_name_H-M   'P 1'
#
loop_
_entity.id
_entity.type
_entity.pdbx_description
1 polymer ?
#
loop_
_entity_poly.entity_id
_entity_poly.type
_entity_poly.pdbx_seq_one_letter_code
_entity_poly.pdbx_strand_id
1 'polypeptide(L)'
;MVDQDTAKKVFKDILKASLPVGYQQANCHNLSHYISLLLESKGIITSKIWAFSPGIYSNSNSQLITFIDKKELSPNGTIDWGYHVATVLHVNDGIETHQMVIDLELFPKGLVHYKTWLDKLKTKKLISLMLDFEWYLFNSTMIPNSQLKYDANGMLNSKLKNIILPETFSDKLIDDFYKYTDDSLQNQWLEKGLAINATAVEFYTEEIAPLLKLNNQAQLINDYKNLVGNVFNFETVFRDNRWNYDMTTDFQNQYYTIINKYREIYNNNLIKWGLSVANLKNIIDSKQFE
;
A
#
# COMPACT_ATOMS: atom_id res chain seq x y z
N MET A 1 -3.67 3.41 22.76
CA MET A 1 -5.12 3.18 22.92
C MET A 1 -5.81 4.52 23.02
N VAL A 2 -7.00 4.69 22.44
CA VAL A 2 -7.75 5.95 22.45
C VAL A 2 -9.23 5.71 22.76
N ASP A 3 -9.94 6.71 23.28
CA ASP A 3 -11.40 6.64 23.41
C ASP A 3 -12.12 6.85 22.06
N GLN A 4 -13.44 6.65 22.04
CA GLN A 4 -14.27 6.77 20.83
C GLN A 4 -14.27 8.19 20.22
N ASP A 5 -14.23 9.23 21.04
CA ASP A 5 -14.29 10.61 20.55
C ASP A 5 -12.96 11.04 19.96
N THR A 6 -11.86 10.63 20.58
CA THR A 6 -10.51 10.72 20.05
C THR A 6 -10.40 9.96 18.73
N ALA A 7 -10.97 8.74 18.62
CA ALA A 7 -10.99 7.98 17.37
C ALA A 7 -11.72 8.72 16.24
N LYS A 8 -12.89 9.32 16.52
CA LYS A 8 -13.63 10.13 15.53
C LYS A 8 -12.85 11.37 15.10
N LYS A 9 -12.18 12.05 16.03
CA LYS A 9 -11.35 13.23 15.75
C LYS A 9 -10.15 12.86 14.88
N VAL A 10 -9.47 11.78 15.22
CA VAL A 10 -8.35 11.21 14.46
C VAL A 10 -8.76 10.89 13.03
N PHE A 11 -9.90 10.23 12.83
CA PHE A 11 -10.38 9.92 11.49
C PHE A 11 -10.64 11.19 10.65
N LYS A 12 -11.23 12.24 11.25
CA LYS A 12 -11.41 13.53 10.59
C LYS A 12 -10.06 14.18 10.22
N ASP A 13 -9.07 14.08 11.09
CA ASP A 13 -7.73 14.61 10.81
C ASP A 13 -7.04 13.88 9.65
N ILE A 14 -7.21 12.56 9.57
CA ILE A 14 -6.73 11.74 8.44
C ILE A 14 -7.40 12.18 7.13
N LEU A 15 -8.71 12.43 7.13
CA LEU A 15 -9.40 12.93 5.93
C LEU A 15 -8.89 14.31 5.49
N LYS A 16 -8.48 15.17 6.44
CA LYS A 16 -7.90 16.49 6.13
C LYS A 16 -6.49 16.40 5.53
N ALA A 17 -5.76 15.31 5.79
CA ALA A 17 -4.41 15.11 5.26
C ALA A 17 -4.39 14.95 3.73
N SER A 18 -5.55 14.88 3.07
CA SER A 18 -5.67 14.84 1.60
C SER A 18 -4.82 13.73 0.98
N LEU A 19 -4.86 12.56 1.63
CA LEU A 19 -4.19 11.35 1.17
C LEU A 19 -4.62 10.99 -0.26
N PRO A 20 -3.71 10.47 -1.08
CA PRO A 20 -3.99 10.16 -2.48
C PRO A 20 -4.75 8.85 -2.60
N VAL A 21 -5.99 8.85 -2.11
CA VAL A 21 -6.88 7.69 -2.09
C VAL A 21 -7.61 7.58 -3.42
N GLY A 22 -7.79 6.35 -3.89
CA GLY A 22 -8.50 6.07 -5.13
C GLY A 22 -7.63 5.57 -6.27
N TYR A 23 -6.35 5.32 -6.04
CA TYR A 23 -5.54 4.47 -6.93
C TYR A 23 -5.29 3.13 -6.26
N GLN A 24 -6.25 2.22 -6.45
CA GLN A 24 -6.32 0.93 -5.78
C GLN A 24 -5.38 -0.13 -6.37
N GLN A 25 -4.54 0.20 -7.35
CA GLN A 25 -3.67 -0.80 -8.00
C GLN A 25 -2.47 -1.18 -7.12
N ALA A 26 -2.02 -0.31 -6.21
CA ALA A 26 -0.82 -0.56 -5.41
C ALA A 26 -0.66 0.40 -4.21
N ASN A 27 0.49 0.27 -3.53
CA ASN A 27 1.00 1.21 -2.53
C ASN A 27 0.13 1.37 -1.26
N CYS A 28 -0.71 0.38 -0.94
CA CYS A 28 -1.46 0.35 0.32
C CYS A 28 -0.55 0.41 1.56
N HIS A 29 0.65 -0.18 1.50
CA HIS A 29 1.66 -0.08 2.56
C HIS A 29 2.14 1.37 2.79
N ASN A 30 2.26 2.17 1.73
CA ASN A 30 2.64 3.58 1.81
C ASN A 30 1.54 4.41 2.48
N LEU A 31 0.29 4.23 2.05
CA LEU A 31 -0.86 4.90 2.67
C LEU A 31 -0.99 4.52 4.16
N SER A 32 -0.91 3.24 4.47
CA SER A 32 -0.99 2.72 5.84
C SER A 32 0.15 3.23 6.71
N HIS A 33 1.39 3.25 6.20
CA HIS A 33 2.53 3.75 6.97
C HIS A 33 2.47 5.25 7.20
N TYR A 34 2.05 6.05 6.19
CA TYR A 34 1.85 7.48 6.38
C TYR A 34 0.78 7.76 7.44
N ILE A 35 -0.34 7.04 7.42
CA ILE A 35 -1.38 7.18 8.46
C ILE A 35 -0.78 6.86 9.84
N SER A 36 0.02 5.79 9.97
CA SER A 36 0.71 5.48 11.22
C SER A 36 1.63 6.62 11.69
N LEU A 37 2.45 7.20 10.82
CA LEU A 37 3.31 8.35 11.16
C LEU A 37 2.49 9.59 11.56
N LEU A 38 1.38 9.85 10.86
CA LEU A 38 0.49 10.96 11.21
C LEU A 38 -0.09 10.80 12.62
N LEU A 39 -0.46 9.58 13.01
CA LEU A 39 -0.99 9.30 14.35
C LEU A 39 0.10 9.29 15.41
N GLU A 40 1.28 8.77 15.09
CA GLU A 40 2.44 8.81 15.97
C GLU A 40 2.87 10.26 16.27
N SER A 41 2.85 11.16 15.28
CA SER A 41 3.11 12.59 15.50
C SER A 41 2.13 13.24 16.50
N LYS A 42 0.97 12.62 16.74
CA LYS A 42 -0.04 13.02 17.73
C LYS A 42 0.09 12.26 19.05
N GLY A 43 1.11 11.43 19.23
CA GLY A 43 1.33 10.57 20.39
C GLY A 43 0.46 9.31 20.41
N ILE A 44 -0.09 8.91 19.26
CA ILE A 44 -0.99 7.76 19.15
C ILE A 44 -0.28 6.60 18.46
N ILE A 45 0.03 5.57 19.24
CA ILE A 45 0.60 4.33 18.73
C ILE A 45 -0.49 3.50 18.04
N THR A 46 -0.16 2.98 16.86
CA THR A 46 -1.03 2.13 16.05
C THR A 46 -0.41 0.74 15.85
N SER A 47 -1.18 -0.16 15.24
CA SER A 47 -0.66 -1.39 14.66
C SER A 47 -0.99 -1.41 13.16
N LYS A 48 -0.54 -2.42 12.43
CA LYS A 48 -1.00 -2.71 11.06
C LYS A 48 -1.63 -4.10 11.02
N ILE A 49 -2.69 -4.23 10.23
CA ILE A 49 -3.23 -5.54 9.84
C ILE A 49 -2.80 -5.82 8.40
N TRP A 50 -2.18 -6.96 8.20
CA TRP A 50 -1.74 -7.47 6.91
C TRP A 50 -2.61 -8.67 6.55
N ALA A 51 -3.15 -8.70 5.34
CA ALA A 51 -3.90 -9.82 4.80
C ALA A 51 -3.21 -10.37 3.56
N PHE A 52 -2.96 -11.67 3.53
CA PHE A 52 -2.24 -12.35 2.46
C PHE A 52 -3.16 -13.33 1.74
N SER A 53 -3.25 -13.16 0.43
CA SER A 53 -3.93 -14.11 -0.45
C SER A 53 -3.11 -15.41 -0.58
N PRO A 54 -3.76 -16.54 -0.90
CA PRO A 54 -3.06 -17.78 -1.20
C PRO A 54 -1.92 -17.62 -2.22
N GLY A 55 -2.07 -16.78 -3.24
CA GLY A 55 -1.04 -16.54 -4.25
C GLY A 55 0.32 -16.11 -3.68
N ILE A 56 0.34 -15.46 -2.52
CA ILE A 56 1.56 -15.00 -1.86
C ILE A 56 2.22 -16.08 -1.00
N TYR A 57 1.42 -16.90 -0.31
CA TYR A 57 1.94 -17.85 0.68
C TYR A 57 1.89 -19.32 0.20
N SER A 58 1.25 -19.57 -0.94
CA SER A 58 1.07 -20.90 -1.53
C SER A 58 1.73 -21.03 -2.91
N ASN A 59 2.41 -22.15 -3.18
CA ASN A 59 2.88 -22.55 -4.50
C ASN A 59 1.79 -23.27 -5.30
N SER A 60 0.88 -23.95 -4.62
CA SER A 60 -0.20 -24.71 -5.26
C SER A 60 -1.49 -23.92 -5.48
N ASN A 61 -1.57 -22.69 -4.96
CA ASN A 61 -2.76 -21.86 -5.07
C ASN A 61 -2.42 -20.42 -5.46
N SER A 62 -2.79 -20.03 -6.67
CA SER A 62 -2.55 -18.68 -7.22
C SER A 62 -3.68 -17.68 -6.94
N GLN A 63 -4.66 -18.03 -6.10
CA GLN A 63 -5.79 -17.16 -5.79
C GLN A 63 -5.32 -15.83 -5.16
N LEU A 64 -5.78 -14.72 -5.75
CA LEU A 64 -5.53 -13.35 -5.28
C LEU A 64 -6.77 -12.80 -4.56
N ILE A 65 -6.62 -11.64 -3.92
CA ILE A 65 -7.76 -10.82 -3.48
C ILE A 65 -8.24 -10.04 -4.71
N THR A 66 -9.46 -10.31 -5.15
CA THR A 66 -9.97 -9.76 -6.42
C THR A 66 -11.22 -8.91 -6.20
N PHE A 67 -11.24 -7.71 -6.79
CA PHE A 67 -12.40 -6.83 -6.83
C PHE A 67 -12.75 -6.43 -8.27
N ILE A 68 -14.01 -6.07 -8.48
CA ILE A 68 -14.42 -5.38 -9.70
C ILE A 68 -13.83 -3.97 -9.67
N ASP A 69 -13.11 -3.60 -10.74
CA ASP A 69 -12.58 -2.25 -10.90
C ASP A 69 -13.69 -1.30 -11.35
N LYS A 70 -14.26 -0.59 -10.38
CA LYS A 70 -15.33 0.39 -10.64
C LYS A 70 -14.86 1.63 -11.40
N LYS A 71 -13.56 1.88 -11.45
CA LYS A 71 -12.97 2.98 -12.23
C LYS A 71 -12.58 2.54 -13.64
N GLU A 72 -12.71 1.25 -13.93
CA GLU A 72 -12.30 0.64 -15.19
C GLU A 72 -10.86 1.00 -15.58
N LEU A 73 -9.97 1.16 -14.61
CA LEU A 73 -8.55 1.47 -14.84
C LEU A 73 -7.80 0.24 -15.34
N SER A 74 -8.11 -0.92 -14.77
CA SER A 74 -7.49 -2.18 -15.12
C SER A 74 -7.93 -2.66 -16.51
N PRO A 75 -7.01 -3.10 -17.37
CA PRO A 75 -7.34 -3.67 -18.68
C PRO A 75 -8.29 -4.87 -18.62
N ASN A 76 -8.24 -5.66 -17.55
CA ASN A 76 -9.08 -6.85 -17.38
C ASN A 76 -10.38 -6.60 -16.60
N GLY A 77 -10.62 -5.35 -16.17
CA GLY A 77 -11.81 -4.97 -15.38
C GLY A 77 -11.79 -5.40 -13.92
N THR A 78 -10.70 -5.99 -13.44
CA THR A 78 -10.52 -6.39 -12.03
C THR A 78 -9.26 -5.78 -11.43
N ILE A 79 -9.27 -5.64 -10.11
CA ILE A 79 -8.11 -5.30 -9.31
C ILE A 79 -7.72 -6.54 -8.53
N ASP A 80 -6.49 -6.99 -8.69
CA ASP A 80 -5.97 -8.22 -8.10
C ASP A 80 -4.79 -7.92 -7.16
N TRP A 81 -4.96 -8.25 -5.87
CA TRP A 81 -3.95 -8.02 -4.84
C TRP A 81 -3.41 -9.34 -4.29
N GLY A 82 -2.08 -9.45 -4.25
CA GLY A 82 -1.41 -10.50 -3.50
C GLY A 82 -1.59 -10.35 -1.99
N TYR A 83 -1.53 -9.11 -1.50
CA TYR A 83 -1.74 -8.78 -0.11
C TYR A 83 -2.42 -7.41 0.02
N HIS A 84 -2.98 -7.13 1.18
CA HIS A 84 -3.46 -5.80 1.54
C HIS A 84 -3.06 -5.45 2.97
N VAL A 85 -2.80 -4.17 3.25
CA VAL A 85 -2.42 -3.70 4.58
C VAL A 85 -3.15 -2.41 4.93
N ALA A 86 -3.55 -2.29 6.19
CA ALA A 86 -4.21 -1.11 6.71
C ALA A 86 -3.78 -0.80 8.14
N THR A 87 -3.92 0.46 8.57
CA THR A 87 -3.60 0.89 9.93
C THR A 87 -4.70 0.44 10.89
N VAL A 88 -4.32 -0.02 12.09
CA VAL A 88 -5.22 -0.42 13.17
C VAL A 88 -5.09 0.56 14.32
N LEU A 89 -6.22 1.15 14.70
CA LEU A 89 -6.38 1.97 15.88
C LEU A 89 -7.05 1.13 16.98
N HIS A 90 -6.44 1.10 18.16
CA HIS A 90 -6.99 0.41 19.34
C HIS A 90 -7.90 1.37 20.11
N VAL A 91 -9.21 1.17 20.00
CA VAL A 91 -10.25 2.06 20.54
C VAL A 91 -10.92 1.42 21.76
N ASN A 92 -10.90 2.10 22.89
CA ASN A 92 -11.56 1.66 24.12
C ASN A 92 -12.93 2.37 24.25
N ASP A 93 -13.98 1.60 24.49
CA ASP A 93 -15.34 2.13 24.69
C ASP A 93 -15.74 2.30 26.17
N GLY A 94 -14.78 2.09 27.07
CA GLY A 94 -14.96 2.08 28.52
C GLY A 94 -15.10 0.67 29.11
N ILE A 95 -15.31 -0.35 28.27
CA ILE A 95 -15.50 -1.76 28.67
C ILE A 95 -14.38 -2.61 28.09
N GLU A 96 -14.18 -2.54 26.78
CA GLU A 96 -13.21 -3.36 26.07
C GLU A 96 -12.46 -2.55 25.00
N THR A 97 -11.34 -3.12 24.54
CA THR A 97 -10.54 -2.52 23.47
C THR A 97 -10.86 -3.19 22.14
N HIS A 98 -11.30 -2.38 21.19
CA HIS A 98 -11.65 -2.77 19.84
C HIS A 98 -10.51 -2.43 18.87
N GLN A 99 -10.21 -3.37 17.97
CA GLN A 99 -9.25 -3.17 16.88
C GLN A 99 -9.99 -2.61 15.66
N MET A 100 -9.87 -1.30 15.48
CA MET A 100 -10.57 -0.54 14.44
C MET A 100 -9.61 -0.23 13.29
N VAL A 101 -9.91 -0.73 12.10
CA VAL A 101 -9.11 -0.55 10.90
C VAL A 101 -9.45 0.78 10.22
N ILE A 102 -8.41 1.49 9.80
CA ILE A 102 -8.45 2.69 8.98
C ILE A 102 -7.98 2.30 7.58
N ASP A 103 -8.91 2.23 6.65
CA ASP A 103 -8.66 1.94 5.24
C ASP A 103 -9.57 2.82 4.39
N LEU A 104 -9.02 3.92 3.90
CA LEU A 104 -9.78 4.90 3.12
C LEU A 104 -10.14 4.39 1.72
N GLU A 105 -9.48 3.35 1.22
CA GLU A 105 -9.76 2.80 -0.10
C GLU A 105 -10.98 1.87 -0.06
N LEU A 106 -11.09 1.04 0.97
CA LEU A 106 -12.21 0.11 1.14
C LEU A 106 -13.37 0.72 1.96
N PHE A 107 -13.06 1.60 2.91
CA PHE A 107 -13.99 2.20 3.87
C PHE A 107 -13.79 3.72 4.01
N PRO A 108 -14.10 4.51 2.96
CA PRO A 108 -13.85 5.95 2.94
C PRO A 108 -14.68 6.77 3.95
N LYS A 109 -15.65 6.15 4.63
CA LYS A 109 -16.62 6.84 5.50
C LYS A 109 -16.38 6.66 7.00
N GLY A 110 -15.46 5.78 7.41
CA GLY A 110 -15.21 5.56 8.84
C GLY A 110 -14.25 4.43 9.11
N LEU A 111 -13.84 4.32 10.38
CA LEU A 111 -13.15 3.14 10.88
C LEU A 111 -14.12 1.97 10.97
N VAL A 112 -13.63 0.76 10.76
CA VAL A 112 -14.42 -0.47 10.87
C VAL A 112 -13.72 -1.49 11.73
N HIS A 113 -14.46 -2.38 12.38
CA HIS A 113 -13.87 -3.48 13.13
C HIS A 113 -13.03 -4.38 12.18
N TYR A 114 -11.89 -4.91 12.63
CA TYR A 114 -10.98 -5.67 11.77
C TYR A 114 -11.66 -6.86 11.06
N LYS A 115 -12.61 -7.53 11.71
CA LYS A 115 -13.41 -8.60 11.10
C LYS A 115 -14.20 -8.10 9.89
N THR A 116 -14.86 -6.95 10.00
CA THR A 116 -15.57 -6.32 8.89
C THR A 116 -14.64 -5.96 7.73
N TRP A 117 -13.40 -5.55 8.05
CA TRP A 117 -12.38 -5.30 7.04
C TRP A 117 -11.94 -6.60 6.32
N LEU A 118 -11.68 -7.68 7.07
CA LEU A 118 -11.35 -8.99 6.49
C LEU A 118 -12.49 -9.55 5.62
N ASP A 119 -13.74 -9.43 6.08
CA ASP A 119 -14.93 -9.87 5.33
C ASP A 119 -15.08 -9.13 4.00
N LYS A 120 -14.60 -7.88 3.93
CA LYS A 120 -14.63 -7.07 2.70
C LYS A 120 -13.70 -7.60 1.63
N LEU A 121 -12.58 -8.24 2.01
CA LEU A 121 -11.61 -8.81 1.06
C LEU A 121 -12.17 -10.03 0.32
N LYS A 122 -13.18 -10.72 0.89
CA LYS A 122 -13.95 -11.80 0.24
C LYS A 122 -13.12 -12.96 -0.35
N THR A 123 -11.91 -13.19 0.13
CA THR A 123 -11.04 -14.28 -0.33
C THR A 123 -11.02 -15.42 0.68
N LYS A 124 -11.22 -16.66 0.20
CA LYS A 124 -11.12 -17.85 1.04
C LYS A 124 -9.66 -18.09 1.44
N LYS A 125 -9.46 -18.62 2.65
CA LYS A 125 -8.12 -18.94 3.18
C LYS A 125 -7.18 -17.72 3.24
N LEU A 126 -7.70 -16.52 3.52
CA LEU A 126 -6.84 -15.39 3.85
C LEU A 126 -6.07 -15.68 5.13
N ILE A 127 -4.77 -15.39 5.13
CA ILE A 127 -3.97 -15.31 6.35
C ILE A 127 -3.92 -13.84 6.76
N SER A 128 -4.16 -13.54 8.03
CA SER A 128 -4.01 -12.18 8.56
C SER A 128 -3.02 -12.12 9.71
N LEU A 129 -2.12 -11.14 9.67
CA LEU A 129 -1.16 -10.84 10.74
C LEU A 129 -1.41 -9.43 11.28
N MET A 130 -1.38 -9.26 12.60
CA MET A 130 -1.39 -7.94 13.23
C MET A 130 0.00 -7.67 13.80
N LEU A 131 0.64 -6.61 13.32
CA LEU A 131 2.02 -6.26 13.63
C LEU A 131 2.12 -4.83 14.10
N ASP A 132 3.20 -4.48 14.80
CA ASP A 132 3.46 -3.10 15.21
C ASP A 132 3.60 -2.15 14.00
N PHE A 133 3.31 -0.87 14.22
CA PHE A 133 3.30 0.13 13.16
C PHE A 133 4.66 0.37 12.49
N GLU A 134 5.76 -0.09 13.08
CA GLU A 134 7.10 0.09 12.51
C GLU A 134 7.36 -0.82 11.30
N TRP A 135 6.66 -1.96 11.19
CA TRP A 135 6.82 -2.90 10.08
C TRP A 135 6.22 -2.32 8.80
N TYR A 136 7.08 -1.88 7.90
CA TYR A 136 6.72 -1.08 6.73
C TYR A 136 6.28 -1.94 5.55
N LEU A 137 7.08 -2.94 5.21
CA LEU A 137 6.84 -3.86 4.09
C LEU A 137 7.53 -5.20 4.38
N PHE A 138 7.34 -6.17 3.51
CA PHE A 138 7.88 -7.52 3.66
C PHE A 138 8.46 -8.02 2.34
N ASN A 139 9.42 -8.93 2.43
CA ASN A 139 9.83 -9.77 1.32
C ASN A 139 9.15 -11.13 1.41
N SER A 140 8.76 -11.69 0.28
CA SER A 140 8.36 -13.10 0.17
C SER A 140 9.45 -13.89 -0.52
N THR A 141 9.93 -14.98 0.09
CA THR A 141 10.93 -15.85 -0.52
C THR A 141 10.35 -17.23 -0.84
N MET A 142 10.83 -17.86 -1.92
CA MET A 142 10.46 -19.22 -2.31
C MET A 142 11.27 -20.29 -1.57
N ILE A 143 11.62 -20.04 -0.31
CA ILE A 143 12.32 -21.03 0.52
C ILE A 143 11.26 -21.66 1.43
N PRO A 144 10.94 -22.96 1.34
CA PRO A 144 10.07 -23.61 2.31
C PRO A 144 10.64 -23.57 3.72
N ASN A 145 9.80 -23.57 4.76
CA ASN A 145 10.22 -23.68 6.18
C ASN A 145 11.20 -24.85 6.41
N SER A 146 11.03 -25.96 5.70
CA SER A 146 11.89 -27.15 5.80
C SER A 146 13.31 -26.95 5.25
N GLN A 147 13.55 -25.89 4.48
CA GLN A 147 14.86 -25.53 3.94
C GLN A 147 15.57 -24.44 4.76
N LEU A 148 14.99 -24.05 5.89
CA LEU A 148 15.63 -23.18 6.86
C LEU A 148 16.89 -23.84 7.42
N LYS A 149 18.05 -23.21 7.21
CA LYS A 149 19.31 -23.67 7.78
C LYS A 149 19.42 -23.18 9.23
N TYR A 150 19.45 -24.13 10.14
CA TYR A 150 19.80 -23.89 11.54
C TYR A 150 21.33 -23.85 11.66
N ASP A 151 21.85 -23.02 12.56
CA ASP A 151 23.25 -23.04 12.92
C ASP A 151 23.62 -24.30 13.71
N ALA A 152 24.91 -24.47 14.00
CA ALA A 152 25.42 -25.63 14.72
C ALA A 152 24.86 -25.78 16.16
N ASN A 153 24.19 -24.76 16.69
CA ASN A 153 23.57 -24.76 18.01
C ASN A 153 22.06 -25.04 17.94
N GLY A 154 21.53 -25.36 16.76
CA GLY A 154 20.09 -25.55 16.55
C GLY A 154 19.28 -24.25 16.58
N MET A 155 19.95 -23.09 16.58
CA MET A 155 19.29 -21.80 16.45
C MET A 155 19.04 -21.54 14.97
N LEU A 156 17.84 -21.07 14.61
CA LEU A 156 17.61 -20.55 13.27
C LEU A 156 18.68 -19.48 13.02
N ASN A 157 19.36 -19.51 11.87
CA ASN A 157 20.37 -18.50 11.54
C ASN A 157 19.66 -17.14 11.47
N SER A 158 19.62 -16.44 12.61
CA SER A 158 18.57 -15.49 13.03
C SER A 158 18.71 -14.12 12.39
N LYS A 159 19.62 -13.97 11.41
CA LYS A 159 19.85 -12.72 10.69
C LYS A 159 18.84 -12.44 9.57
N LEU A 160 17.90 -13.34 9.28
CA LEU A 160 17.11 -13.28 8.05
C LEU A 160 15.57 -13.26 8.22
N LYS A 161 15.01 -13.49 9.41
CA LYS A 161 13.56 -13.80 9.54
C LYS A 161 12.99 -13.28 10.86
N ASN A 162 11.99 -12.41 10.77
CA ASN A 162 11.33 -11.78 11.92
C ASN A 162 9.96 -12.41 12.25
N ILE A 163 9.39 -13.23 11.35
CA ILE A 163 8.12 -13.97 11.57
C ILE A 163 8.28 -15.42 11.16
N ILE A 164 7.78 -16.35 11.97
CA ILE A 164 7.73 -17.79 11.68
C ILE A 164 6.26 -18.22 11.66
N LEU A 165 5.77 -18.62 10.48
CA LEU A 165 4.42 -19.20 10.32
C LEU A 165 4.47 -20.72 10.57
N PRO A 166 3.39 -21.35 11.08
CA PRO A 166 3.33 -22.80 11.21
C PRO A 166 3.61 -23.52 9.87
N GLU A 167 4.33 -24.64 9.88
CA GLU A 167 4.67 -25.38 8.65
C GLU A 167 3.45 -25.86 7.86
N THR A 168 2.33 -26.11 8.53
CA THR A 168 1.07 -26.49 7.90
C THR A 168 0.32 -25.33 7.25
N PHE A 169 0.77 -24.09 7.47
CA PHE A 169 0.07 -22.87 7.05
C PHE A 169 0.54 -22.35 5.68
N SER A 170 1.79 -22.59 5.30
CA SER A 170 2.43 -21.92 4.17
C SER A 170 3.56 -22.76 3.59
N ASP A 171 3.61 -22.88 2.25
CA ASP A 171 4.72 -23.53 1.54
C ASP A 171 5.67 -22.49 0.88
N LYS A 172 5.30 -21.20 0.91
CA LYS A 172 6.18 -20.04 0.71
C LYS A 172 6.43 -19.32 2.03
N LEU A 173 7.47 -18.49 2.11
CA LEU A 173 7.79 -17.76 3.32
C LEU A 173 7.40 -16.29 3.21
N ILE A 174 6.55 -15.83 4.14
CA ILE A 174 6.26 -14.42 4.45
C ILE A 174 6.93 -14.13 5.80
N ASP A 175 8.23 -13.87 5.80
CA ASP A 175 9.04 -13.91 7.03
C ASP A 175 9.99 -12.73 7.25
N ASP A 176 10.25 -11.94 6.21
CA ASP A 176 11.21 -10.84 6.26
C ASP A 176 10.51 -9.49 6.18
N PHE A 177 9.79 -9.16 7.26
CA PHE A 177 9.28 -7.80 7.46
C PHE A 177 10.43 -6.87 7.82
N TYR A 178 10.43 -5.69 7.24
CA TYR A 178 11.43 -4.65 7.49
C TYR A 178 10.77 -3.31 7.81
N LYS A 179 11.52 -2.46 8.52
CA LYS A 179 11.08 -1.14 8.96
C LYS A 179 11.35 -0.11 7.88
N TYR A 180 10.71 1.07 8.00
CA TYR A 180 11.02 2.21 7.15
C TYR A 180 12.31 2.91 7.59
N THR A 181 13.44 2.21 7.43
CA THR A 181 14.80 2.66 7.79
C THR A 181 15.76 2.43 6.62
N ASP A 182 17.00 2.89 6.80
CA ASP A 182 18.12 2.62 5.89
C ASP A 182 17.77 2.87 4.42
N ASP A 183 17.86 1.87 3.56
CA ASP A 183 17.60 1.97 2.12
C ASP A 183 16.20 2.52 1.82
N SER A 184 15.18 2.04 2.54
CA SER A 184 13.79 2.47 2.28
C SER A 184 13.60 3.96 2.57
N LEU A 185 14.25 4.47 3.61
CA LEU A 185 14.24 5.87 3.98
C LEU A 185 15.12 6.71 3.05
N GLN A 186 16.36 6.27 2.78
CA GLN A 186 17.31 6.99 1.92
C GLN A 186 16.78 7.15 0.49
N ASN A 187 16.06 6.13 0.00
CA ASN A 187 15.47 6.14 -1.33
C ASN A 187 14.03 6.67 -1.35
N GLN A 188 13.52 7.18 -0.24
CA GLN A 188 12.20 7.82 -0.14
C GLN A 188 11.05 6.93 -0.64
N TRP A 189 11.03 5.65 -0.24
CA TRP A 189 10.05 4.70 -0.78
C TRP A 189 8.61 5.11 -0.46
N LEU A 190 8.38 5.63 0.75
CA LEU A 190 7.07 6.10 1.19
C LEU A 190 6.58 7.25 0.32
N GLU A 191 7.41 8.27 0.17
CA GLU A 191 7.10 9.50 -0.56
C GLU A 191 6.87 9.22 -2.03
N LYS A 192 7.71 8.38 -2.65
CA LYS A 192 7.56 7.95 -4.05
C LYS A 192 6.25 7.20 -4.27
N GLY A 193 5.90 6.28 -3.38
CA GLY A 193 4.63 5.55 -3.46
C GLY A 193 3.40 6.46 -3.33
N LEU A 194 3.43 7.42 -2.40
CA LEU A 194 2.37 8.43 -2.26
C LEU A 194 2.29 9.35 -3.50
N ALA A 195 3.43 9.73 -4.07
CA ALA A 195 3.49 10.54 -5.28
C ALA A 195 2.94 9.80 -6.50
N ILE A 196 3.23 8.50 -6.63
CA ILE A 196 2.63 7.64 -7.66
C ILE A 196 1.11 7.60 -7.52
N ASN A 197 0.58 7.33 -6.33
CA ASN A 197 -0.86 7.29 -6.12
C ASN A 197 -1.52 8.63 -6.43
N ALA A 198 -0.91 9.75 -6.01
CA ALA A 198 -1.43 11.09 -6.28
C ALA A 198 -1.48 11.38 -7.79
N THR A 199 -0.39 11.07 -8.48
CA THR A 199 -0.26 11.27 -9.93
C THR A 199 -1.25 10.40 -10.70
N ALA A 200 -1.45 9.14 -10.28
CA ALA A 200 -2.40 8.24 -10.93
C ALA A 200 -3.87 8.69 -10.73
N VAL A 201 -4.21 9.21 -9.55
CA VAL A 201 -5.56 9.78 -9.30
C VAL A 201 -5.80 10.99 -10.20
N GLU A 202 -4.81 11.86 -10.35
CA GLU A 202 -4.88 13.03 -11.22
C GLU A 202 -4.99 12.62 -12.69
N PHE A 203 -4.15 11.70 -13.17
CA PHE A 203 -4.21 11.16 -14.52
C PHE A 203 -5.58 10.56 -14.83
N TYR A 204 -6.11 9.74 -13.92
CA TYR A 204 -7.44 9.17 -14.10
C TYR A 204 -8.51 10.25 -14.21
N THR A 205 -8.46 11.25 -13.33
CA THR A 205 -9.51 12.28 -13.24
C THR A 205 -9.51 13.19 -14.45
N GLU A 206 -8.34 13.59 -14.92
CA GLU A 206 -8.19 14.56 -16.01
C GLU A 206 -8.20 13.90 -17.39
N GLU A 207 -7.65 12.69 -17.54
CA GLU A 207 -7.43 12.08 -18.85
C GLU A 207 -8.38 10.92 -19.10
N ILE A 208 -8.49 9.95 -18.19
CA ILE A 208 -9.24 8.71 -18.46
C ILE A 208 -10.75 8.90 -18.25
N ALA A 209 -11.17 9.50 -17.13
CA ALA A 209 -12.58 9.62 -16.78
C ALA A 209 -13.39 10.44 -17.81
N PRO A 210 -12.88 11.51 -18.42
CA PRO A 210 -13.57 12.20 -19.52
C PRO A 210 -13.69 11.32 -20.77
N LEU A 211 -12.65 10.56 -21.12
CA LEU A 211 -12.66 9.68 -22.29
C LEU A 211 -13.68 8.55 -22.15
N LEU A 212 -13.80 7.95 -20.97
CA LEU A 212 -14.79 6.91 -20.69
C LEU A 212 -16.24 7.42 -20.89
N LYS A 213 -16.51 8.71 -20.65
CA LYS A 213 -17.84 9.31 -20.86
C LYS A 213 -18.18 9.54 -22.34
N LEU A 214 -17.17 9.88 -23.14
CA LEU A 214 -17.36 10.17 -24.57
C LEU A 214 -17.41 8.89 -25.42
N ASN A 215 -16.78 7.81 -24.96
CA ASN A 215 -16.79 6.47 -25.54
C ASN A 215 -16.48 6.40 -27.06
N ASN A 216 -15.64 7.30 -27.55
CA ASN A 216 -15.30 7.41 -28.98
C ASN A 216 -13.80 7.28 -29.28
N GLN A 217 -12.97 7.00 -28.26
CA GLN A 217 -11.50 6.88 -28.38
C GLN A 217 -10.98 5.58 -27.74
N ALA A 218 -11.52 4.43 -28.16
CA ALA A 218 -11.23 3.13 -27.55
C ALA A 218 -9.74 2.78 -27.50
N GLN A 219 -8.97 3.09 -28.55
CA GLN A 219 -7.52 2.83 -28.56
C GLN A 219 -6.79 3.65 -27.50
N LEU A 220 -7.06 4.96 -27.41
CA LEU A 220 -6.43 5.83 -26.42
C LEU A 220 -6.77 5.40 -24.99
N ILE A 221 -8.03 5.04 -24.76
CA ILE A 221 -8.50 4.52 -23.48
C ILE A 221 -7.72 3.25 -23.10
N ASN A 222 -7.58 2.31 -24.04
CA ASN A 222 -6.83 1.07 -23.78
C ASN A 222 -5.35 1.35 -23.49
N ASP A 223 -4.72 2.26 -24.24
CA ASP A 223 -3.33 2.65 -24.02
C ASP A 223 -3.13 3.28 -22.63
N TYR A 224 -4.06 4.15 -22.21
CA TYR A 224 -4.03 4.76 -20.88
C TYR A 224 -4.33 3.76 -19.76
N LYS A 225 -5.24 2.80 -19.97
CA LYS A 225 -5.47 1.69 -19.03
C LYS A 225 -4.23 0.79 -18.90
N ASN A 226 -3.52 0.52 -20.00
CA ASN A 226 -2.28 -0.25 -19.96
C ASN A 226 -1.15 0.47 -19.22
N LEU A 227 -1.10 1.80 -19.32
CA LEU A 227 -0.15 2.64 -18.59
C LEU A 227 -0.49 2.76 -17.10
N VAL A 228 -1.71 3.20 -16.77
CA VAL A 228 -2.10 3.58 -15.40
C VAL A 228 -2.69 2.40 -14.62
N GLY A 229 -3.41 1.50 -15.28
CA GLY A 229 -4.01 0.31 -14.66
C GLY A 229 -2.99 -0.72 -14.18
N ASN A 230 -1.73 -0.62 -14.61
CA ASN A 230 -0.63 -1.47 -14.15
C ASN A 230 0.41 -0.60 -13.42
N VAL A 231 0.55 -0.78 -12.10
CA VAL A 231 1.50 0.00 -11.29
C VAL A 231 2.93 -0.12 -11.80
N PHE A 232 3.34 -1.29 -12.29
CA PHE A 232 4.71 -1.48 -12.78
C PHE A 232 4.97 -0.62 -14.03
N ASN A 233 3.99 -0.51 -14.92
CA ASN A 233 4.07 0.35 -16.10
C ASN A 233 4.11 1.83 -15.68
N PHE A 234 3.22 2.23 -14.78
CA PHE A 234 3.12 3.59 -14.30
C PHE A 234 4.40 4.05 -13.58
N GLU A 235 4.92 3.24 -12.66
CA GLU A 235 6.18 3.51 -11.96
C GLU A 235 7.38 3.55 -12.91
N THR A 236 7.46 2.61 -13.85
CA THR A 236 8.54 2.57 -14.85
C THR A 236 8.62 3.89 -15.63
N VAL A 237 7.47 4.42 -16.06
CA VAL A 237 7.41 5.63 -16.90
C VAL A 237 7.62 6.91 -16.09
N PHE A 238 6.96 7.05 -14.93
CA PHE A 238 6.90 8.30 -14.18
C PHE A 238 7.92 8.41 -13.05
N ARG A 239 8.15 7.35 -12.27
CA ARG A 239 9.15 7.34 -11.19
C ARG A 239 10.54 7.07 -11.72
N ASP A 240 10.68 6.04 -12.55
CA ASP A 240 11.99 5.52 -12.93
C ASP A 240 12.54 6.17 -14.20
N ASN A 241 11.67 6.84 -14.99
CA ASN A 241 12.02 7.41 -16.28
C ASN A 241 12.68 6.35 -17.20
N ARG A 242 12.10 5.15 -17.24
CA ARG A 242 12.59 3.99 -17.97
C ARG A 242 11.51 3.45 -18.91
N TRP A 243 11.85 2.39 -19.62
CA TRP A 243 10.95 1.60 -20.46
C TRP A 243 10.86 0.17 -19.91
N ASN A 244 9.80 -0.53 -20.31
CA ASN A 244 9.67 -1.97 -20.13
C ASN A 244 9.05 -2.57 -21.41
N TYR A 245 8.61 -3.84 -21.35
CA TYR A 245 8.08 -4.54 -22.52
C TYR A 245 6.74 -3.95 -23.03
N ASP A 246 5.95 -3.33 -22.16
CA ASP A 246 4.68 -2.67 -22.52
C ASP A 246 4.92 -1.18 -22.83
N MET A 247 5.72 -0.50 -22.01
CA MET A 247 5.97 0.94 -22.05
C MET A 247 7.24 1.25 -22.85
N THR A 248 7.23 0.83 -24.11
CA THR A 248 8.37 0.93 -25.04
C THR A 248 8.72 2.39 -25.38
N THR A 249 9.87 2.60 -26.01
CA THR A 249 10.26 3.92 -26.55
C THR A 249 9.22 4.48 -27.52
N ASP A 250 8.63 3.63 -28.36
CA ASP A 250 7.62 4.07 -29.34
C ASP A 250 6.33 4.52 -28.65
N PHE A 251 5.87 3.77 -27.63
CA PHE A 251 4.73 4.18 -26.81
C PHE A 251 5.00 5.53 -26.15
N GLN A 252 6.18 5.70 -25.55
CA GLN A 252 6.52 6.95 -24.86
C GLN A 252 6.70 8.13 -25.83
N ASN A 253 7.18 7.89 -27.04
CA ASN A 253 7.27 8.92 -28.09
C ASN A 253 5.89 9.33 -28.59
N GLN A 254 5.00 8.36 -28.83
CA GLN A 254 3.61 8.62 -29.22
C GLN A 254 2.87 9.49 -28.17
N TYR A 255 3.15 9.24 -26.89
CA TYR A 255 2.51 9.92 -25.75
C TYR A 255 3.44 10.93 -25.06
N TYR A 256 4.43 11.47 -25.76
CA TYR A 256 5.49 12.31 -25.17
C TYR A 256 4.95 13.49 -24.35
N THR A 257 4.00 14.24 -24.92
CA THR A 257 3.43 15.43 -24.29
C THR A 257 2.73 15.09 -22.98
N ILE A 258 1.91 14.03 -22.97
CA ILE A 258 1.16 13.64 -21.78
C ILE A 258 2.10 13.04 -20.72
N ILE A 259 3.09 12.26 -21.14
CA ILE A 259 4.07 11.67 -20.23
C ILE A 259 4.90 12.76 -19.54
N ASN A 260 5.35 13.78 -20.27
CA ASN A 260 6.13 14.87 -19.65
C ASN A 260 5.29 15.70 -18.68
N LYS A 261 4.03 16.02 -19.03
CA LYS A 261 3.08 16.66 -18.09
C LYS A 261 3.02 15.88 -16.78
N TYR A 262 2.82 14.56 -16.84
CA TYR A 262 2.67 13.75 -15.63
C TYR A 262 3.97 13.41 -14.92
N ARG A 263 5.14 13.50 -15.58
CA ARG A 263 6.45 13.50 -14.89
C ARG A 263 6.63 14.75 -14.04
N GLU A 264 6.24 15.91 -14.54
CA GLU A 264 6.27 17.15 -13.75
C GLU A 264 5.32 17.09 -12.56
N ILE A 265 4.08 16.61 -12.77
CA ILE A 265 3.10 16.38 -11.69
C ILE A 265 3.65 15.39 -10.65
N TYR A 266 4.25 14.29 -11.09
CA TYR A 266 4.89 13.32 -10.20
C TYR A 266 5.99 13.96 -9.35
N ASN A 267 6.90 14.74 -9.96
CA ASN A 267 7.96 15.43 -9.23
C ASN A 267 7.42 16.43 -8.21
N ASN A 268 6.38 17.19 -8.56
CA ASN A 268 5.71 18.10 -7.64
C ASN A 268 5.08 17.36 -6.46
N ASN A 269 4.43 16.23 -6.74
CA ASN A 269 3.86 15.36 -5.70
C ASN A 269 4.95 14.74 -4.81
N LEU A 270 6.09 14.33 -5.37
CA LEU A 270 7.23 13.80 -4.62
C LEU A 270 7.78 14.85 -3.64
N ILE A 271 7.96 16.10 -4.08
CA ILE A 271 8.38 17.21 -3.22
C ILE A 271 7.36 17.43 -2.09
N LYS A 272 6.06 17.51 -2.44
CA LYS A 272 4.97 17.69 -1.47
C LYS A 272 4.99 16.61 -0.39
N TRP A 273 5.08 15.34 -0.77
CA TRP A 273 5.09 14.23 0.18
C TRP A 273 6.39 14.15 0.97
N GLY A 274 7.53 14.48 0.37
CA GLY A 274 8.81 14.63 1.07
C GLY A 274 8.77 15.65 2.20
N LEU A 275 8.24 16.86 1.92
CA LEU A 275 8.04 17.87 2.95
C LEU A 275 7.08 17.40 4.04
N SER A 276 5.98 16.74 3.66
CA SER A 276 5.00 16.26 4.61
C SER A 276 5.55 15.18 5.53
N VAL A 277 6.26 14.18 5.01
CA VAL A 277 6.84 13.09 5.81
C VAL A 277 7.94 13.63 6.71
N ALA A 278 8.82 14.49 6.19
CA ALA A 278 9.86 15.14 6.99
C ALA A 278 9.29 15.92 8.17
N ASN A 279 8.19 16.68 7.96
CA ASN A 279 7.51 17.40 9.02
C ASN A 279 6.95 16.46 10.10
N LEU A 280 6.33 15.34 9.72
CA LEU A 280 5.83 14.36 10.68
C LEU A 280 6.96 13.76 11.52
N LYS A 281 8.07 13.37 10.88
CA LYS A 281 9.24 12.81 11.57
C LYS A 281 9.85 13.81 12.55
N ASN A 282 10.02 15.07 12.16
CA ASN A 282 10.54 16.11 13.05
C ASN A 282 9.68 16.28 14.32
N ILE A 283 8.35 16.19 14.20
CA ILE A 283 7.42 16.27 15.35
C ILE A 283 7.56 15.03 16.25
N ILE A 284 7.74 13.85 15.65
CA ILE A 284 7.93 12.61 16.40
C ILE A 284 9.25 12.67 17.17
N ASP A 285 10.34 13.02 16.49
CA ASP A 285 11.67 13.11 17.08
C ASP A 285 11.71 14.15 18.21
N SER A 286 11.09 15.34 18.03
CA SER A 286 11.07 16.36 19.08
C SER A 286 10.38 15.89 20.37
N LYS A 287 9.39 15.01 20.26
CA LYS A 287 8.66 14.46 21.42
C LYS A 287 9.40 13.32 22.12
N GLN A 288 10.38 12.69 21.48
CA GLN A 288 11.20 11.66 22.13
C GLN A 288 12.23 12.25 23.09
N PHE A 289 12.45 13.56 23.04
CA PHE A 289 13.40 14.30 23.89
C PHE A 289 12.72 15.17 24.97
N GLU A 290 11.39 15.12 25.09
CA GLU A 290 10.59 15.74 26.17
C GLU A 290 10.25 14.71 27.26
#